data_AF-A0A7V3STL5-F1
#
_entry.id   AF-A0A7V3STL5-F1
#
_cell.length_a   1.000
_cell.length_b   1.000
_cell.length_c   1.000
_cell.angle_alpha   90.00
_cell.angle_beta   90.00
_cell.angle_gamma   90.00
#
_symmetry.space_group_name_H-M   'P 1'
#
loop_
_entity.id
_entity.type
_entity.pdbx_description
1 polymer ?
#
loop_
_entity_poly.entity_id
_entity_poly.type
_entity_poly.pdbx_seq_one_letter_code
_entity_poly.pdbx_strand_id
1 'polypeptide(L)'
;LLLHPVSDGRHRILWLIIAPFCVNILKLSDEEAMKVCREYINQCKVVAETDADEQIEYHVLRARRINLRPPKLSTLKENHPDLYEIVKEIVE
;
A
#
# COMPACT_ATOMS: atom_id res chain seq x y z
N LEU A 1 -1.09 9.02 -1.95
CA LEU A 1 -0.97 7.63 -2.44
C LEU A 1 -2.23 7.14 -3.14
N LEU A 2 -3.40 7.09 -2.47
CA LEU A 2 -4.67 6.64 -3.10
C LEU A 2 -5.22 7.52 -4.24
N LEU A 3 -4.61 8.67 -4.49
CA LEU A 3 -4.96 9.61 -5.57
C LEU A 3 -3.79 9.85 -6.53
N HIS A 4 -2.63 9.23 -6.27
CA HIS A 4 -1.38 9.43 -7.00
C HIS A 4 -0.83 8.06 -7.38
N PRO A 5 -1.22 7.53 -8.55
CA PRO A 5 -0.75 6.22 -8.99
C PRO A 5 0.76 6.24 -9.20
N VAL A 6 1.41 5.14 -8.82
CA VAL A 6 2.86 5.01 -8.90
C VAL A 6 3.23 3.91 -9.90
N SER A 7 4.19 4.22 -10.78
CA SER A 7 4.73 3.25 -11.74
C SER A 7 5.56 2.17 -11.06
N ASP A 8 6.49 2.52 -10.17
CA ASP A 8 7.36 1.57 -9.44
C ASP A 8 7.00 1.49 -7.95
N GLY A 9 7.41 0.41 -7.26
CA GLY A 9 7.16 0.24 -5.82
C GLY A 9 5.71 -0.04 -5.41
N ARG A 10 4.75 -0.05 -6.34
CA ARG A 10 3.31 -0.25 -6.10
C ARG A 10 2.96 -1.48 -5.25
N HIS A 11 3.63 -2.62 -5.50
CA HIS A 11 3.49 -3.84 -4.72
C HIS A 11 3.92 -3.65 -3.26
N ARG A 12 5.05 -2.98 -3.06
CA ARG A 12 5.57 -2.67 -1.71
C ARG A 12 4.72 -1.64 -1.00
N ILE A 13 4.19 -0.63 -1.69
CA ILE A 13 3.25 0.34 -1.13
C ILE A 13 1.96 -0.37 -0.70
N LEU A 14 1.42 -1.27 -1.53
CA LEU A 14 0.25 -2.08 -1.21
C LEU A 14 0.48 -2.87 0.09
N TRP A 15 1.56 -3.66 0.14
CA TRP A 15 1.93 -4.48 1.31
C TRP A 15 2.21 -3.61 2.55
N LEU A 16 3.05 -2.58 2.44
CA LEU A 16 3.70 -1.94 3.60
C LEU A 16 2.86 -0.82 4.16
N ILE A 17 2.04 -0.19 3.32
CA ILE A 17 1.38 1.05 3.65
C ILE A 17 -0.13 0.87 3.53
N ILE A 18 -0.64 0.60 2.33
CA ILE A 18 -2.09 0.65 2.07
C ILE A 18 -2.85 -0.42 2.85
N ALA A 19 -2.49 -1.69 2.71
CA ALA A 19 -3.18 -2.77 3.43
C ALA A 19 -3.09 -2.60 4.96
N PRO A 20 -1.89 -2.38 5.57
CA PRO A 20 -1.75 -2.09 7.00
C PRO A 20 -2.55 -0.87 7.48
N PHE A 21 -2.59 0.20 6.70
CA PHE A 21 -3.33 1.41 7.05
C PHE A 21 -4.84 1.15 7.08
N CYS A 22 -5.37 0.48 6.06
CA CYS A 22 -6.79 0.14 5.96
C CYS A 22 -7.26 -0.69 7.15
N VAL A 23 -6.57 -1.79 7.46
CA VAL A 23 -7.05 -2.75 8.47
C VAL A 23 -6.70 -2.35 9.91
N ASN A 24 -5.53 -1.75 10.13
CA ASN A 24 -5.01 -1.54 11.48
C ASN A 24 -5.07 -0.09 11.97
N ILE A 25 -5.21 0.89 11.07
CA ILE A 25 -5.40 2.32 11.43
C ILE A 25 -6.85 2.74 11.22
N LEU A 26 -7.38 2.57 10.00
CA LEU A 26 -8.77 2.91 9.68
C LEU A 26 -9.80 1.90 10.22
N LYS A 27 -9.35 0.70 10.62
CA LYS A 27 -10.19 -0.37 11.17
C LYS A 27 -11.31 -0.82 10.22
N LEU A 28 -11.08 -0.74 8.92
CA LEU A 28 -11.99 -1.28 7.91
C LEU A 28 -12.14 -2.80 8.07
N SER A 29 -13.27 -3.34 7.61
CA SER A 29 -13.43 -4.78 7.41
C SER A 29 -12.46 -5.30 6.32
N ASP A 30 -12.29 -6.61 6.24
CA ASP A 30 -11.42 -7.19 5.20
C ASP A 30 -11.96 -6.90 3.80
N GLU A 31 -13.27 -6.95 3.62
CA GLU A 31 -13.91 -6.65 2.33
C GLU A 31 -13.70 -5.19 1.91
N GLU A 32 -13.93 -4.24 2.83
CA GLU A 32 -13.70 -2.82 2.58
C GLU A 32 -12.22 -2.51 2.31
N ALA A 33 -11.31 -3.12 3.08
CA ALA A 33 -9.88 -2.95 2.88
C ALA A 33 -9.42 -3.50 1.53
N MET A 34 -9.93 -4.67 1.13
CA MET A 34 -9.66 -5.25 -0.20
C MET A 34 -10.17 -4.36 -1.32
N LYS A 35 -11.35 -3.74 -1.16
CA LYS A 35 -11.90 -2.78 -2.12
C LYS A 35 -10.97 -1.57 -2.31
N VAL A 36 -10.53 -0.93 -1.23
CA VAL A 36 -9.59 0.21 -1.28
C VAL A 36 -8.24 -0.19 -1.90
N CYS A 37 -7.71 -1.36 -1.53
CA CYS A 37 -6.47 -1.88 -2.11
C CYS A 37 -6.61 -2.10 -3.63
N ARG A 38 -7.76 -2.61 -4.08
CA ARG A 38 -8.05 -2.83 -5.50
C ARG A 38 -8.21 -1.53 -6.26
N GLU A 39 -8.85 -0.52 -5.68
CA GLU A 39 -8.93 0.83 -6.25
C GLU A 39 -7.52 1.43 -6.45
N TYR A 40 -6.64 1.30 -5.45
CA TYR A 40 -5.24 1.73 -5.57
C TYR A 40 -4.49 1.03 -6.72
N ILE A 41 -4.58 -0.31 -6.80
CA ILE A 41 -3.92 -1.06 -7.88
C ILE A 41 -4.49 -0.72 -9.25
N ASN A 42 -5.81 -0.53 -9.36
CA ASN A 42 -6.45 -0.13 -10.61
C ASN A 42 -5.96 1.24 -11.08
N GLN A 43 -5.74 2.19 -10.17
CA GLN A 43 -5.12 3.46 -10.54
C GLN A 43 -3.67 3.27 -11.02
N CYS A 44 -2.90 2.40 -10.36
CA CYS A 44 -1.53 2.10 -10.79
C CYS A 44 -1.47 1.44 -12.18
N LYS A 45 -2.45 0.58 -12.51
CA LYS A 45 -2.59 -0.06 -13.84
C LYS A 45 -2.71 0.94 -14.99
N VAL A 46 -3.18 2.17 -14.74
CA VAL A 46 -3.24 3.25 -15.75
C VAL A 46 -1.84 3.72 -16.14
N VAL A 47 -0.87 3.63 -15.23
CA VAL A 47 0.50 4.12 -15.42
C VAL A 47 1.46 3.01 -15.85
N ALA A 48 1.27 1.79 -15.34
CA ALA A 48 2.08 0.62 -15.69
C ALA A 48 1.32 -0.70 -15.44
N GLU A 49 1.51 -1.70 -16.30
CA GLU A 49 0.92 -3.04 -16.10
C GLU A 49 1.36 -3.68 -14.78
N THR A 50 0.44 -4.40 -14.13
CA THR A 50 0.73 -5.08 -12.87
C THR A 50 -0.26 -6.19 -12.55
N ASP A 51 0.23 -7.17 -11.79
CA ASP A 51 -0.47 -8.33 -11.21
C ASP A 51 -0.66 -8.20 -9.68
N ALA A 52 -0.44 -7.00 -9.12
CA ALA A 52 -0.47 -6.78 -7.67
C ALA A 52 -1.83 -7.08 -7.03
N ASP A 53 -2.89 -7.12 -7.84
CA ASP A 53 -4.24 -7.46 -7.42
C ASP A 53 -4.39 -8.92 -6.97
N GLU A 54 -3.55 -9.83 -7.49
CA GLU A 54 -3.55 -11.25 -7.09
C GLU A 54 -3.17 -11.45 -5.63
N GLN A 55 -2.39 -10.53 -5.05
CA GLN A 55 -1.88 -10.63 -3.68
C GLN A 55 -2.65 -9.78 -2.66
N ILE A 56 -3.70 -9.05 -3.08
CA ILE A 56 -4.45 -8.12 -2.21
C ILE A 56 -4.99 -8.85 -0.98
N GLU A 57 -5.70 -9.96 -1.17
CA GLU A 57 -6.31 -10.71 -0.09
C GLU A 57 -5.26 -11.19 0.90
N TYR A 58 -4.18 -11.78 0.40
CA TYR A 58 -3.06 -12.23 1.22
C TYR A 58 -2.49 -11.10 2.08
N HIS A 59 -2.22 -9.93 1.50
CA HIS A 59 -1.65 -8.79 2.23
C HIS A 59 -2.60 -8.22 3.27
N VAL A 60 -3.89 -8.09 2.95
CA VAL A 60 -4.93 -7.63 3.88
C VAL A 60 -5.04 -8.56 5.08
N LEU A 61 -5.22 -9.86 4.84
CA LEU A 61 -5.37 -10.87 5.90
C LEU A 61 -4.09 -10.98 6.73
N ARG A 62 -2.92 -10.97 6.10
CA ARG A 62 -1.63 -11.01 6.80
C ARG A 62 -1.44 -9.77 7.67
N ALA A 63 -1.70 -8.57 7.14
CA ALA A 63 -1.53 -7.31 7.87
C ALA A 63 -2.43 -7.29 9.11
N ARG A 64 -3.69 -7.73 8.99
CA ARG A 64 -4.58 -7.86 10.16
C ARG A 64 -4.05 -8.87 11.16
N ARG A 65 -3.71 -10.08 10.71
CA ARG A 65 -3.28 -11.19 11.57
C ARG A 65 -2.09 -10.82 12.45
N ILE A 66 -1.12 -10.09 11.90
CA ILE A 66 0.10 -9.69 12.64
C ILE A 66 0.02 -8.27 13.21
N ASN A 67 -1.15 -7.61 13.12
CA ASN A 67 -1.35 -6.21 13.49
C ASN A 67 -0.27 -5.28 12.89
N LEU A 68 0.10 -5.52 11.63
CA LEU A 68 1.13 -4.77 10.91
C LEU A 68 0.71 -3.31 10.83
N ARG A 69 1.60 -2.39 11.21
CA ARG A 69 1.37 -0.95 11.06
C ARG A 69 2.19 -0.41 9.90
N PRO A 70 1.68 0.60 9.17
CA PRO A 70 2.49 1.31 8.20
C PRO A 70 3.78 1.85 8.84
N PRO A 71 4.93 1.75 8.15
CA PRO A 71 6.17 2.31 8.63
C PRO A 71 6.06 3.83 8.73
N LYS A 72 6.79 4.42 9.69
CA LYS A 72 7.00 5.88 9.72
C LYS A 72 7.85 6.30 8.52
N LEU A 73 7.76 7.55 8.10
CA LEU A 73 8.61 8.11 7.04
C LEU A 73 10.11 7.94 7.33
N SER A 74 10.54 8.10 8.58
CA SER A 74 11.93 7.84 8.98
C SER A 74 12.36 6.39 8.75
N THR A 75 11.50 5.43 9.11
CA THR A 75 11.74 3.99 8.90
C THR A 75 11.75 3.65 7.41
N LEU A 76 10.90 4.29 6.60
CA LEU A 76 10.96 4.17 5.14
C LEU A 76 12.29 4.70 4.60
N LYS A 77 12.71 5.89 5.02
CA LYS A 77 13.97 6.50 4.59
C LYS A 77 15.18 5.62 4.90
N GLU A 78 15.19 4.98 6.07
CA GLU A 78 16.28 4.13 6.52
C GLU A 78 16.31 2.76 5.82
N ASN A 79 15.15 2.07 5.74
CA ASN A 79 15.11 0.66 5.31
C ASN A 79 14.66 0.47 3.86
N HIS A 80 14.01 1.48 3.29
CA HIS A 80 13.34 1.46 2.01
C HIS A 80 13.52 2.82 1.28
N PRO A 81 14.77 3.31 1.12
CA PRO A 81 15.03 4.67 0.63
C PRO A 81 14.42 4.92 -0.76
N ASP A 82 14.39 3.90 -1.61
CA ASP A 82 13.73 3.93 -2.91
C ASP A 82 12.23 4.22 -2.81
N LEU A 83 11.56 3.54 -1.87
CA LEU A 83 10.14 3.74 -1.60
C LEU A 83 9.88 5.08 -0.89
N TYR A 84 10.84 5.54 -0.08
CA TYR A 84 10.75 6.83 0.58
C TYR A 84 10.70 7.97 -0.42
N GLU A 85 11.58 8.00 -1.43
CA GLU A 85 11.57 9.07 -2.44
C GLU A 85 10.22 9.12 -3.18
N ILE A 86 9.69 7.96 -3.57
CA ILE A 86 8.34 7.85 -4.17
C ILE A 86 7.26 8.43 -3.26
N VAL A 87 7.24 8.03 -1.98
CA VAL A 87 6.20 8.46 -1.03
C VAL A 87 6.36 9.95 -0.72
N LYS A 88 7.59 10.45 -0.65
CA LYS A 88 7.92 11.84 -0.35
C LYS A 88 7.38 12.78 -1.43
N GLU A 89 7.58 12.47 -2.71
CA GLU A 89 7.06 13.26 -3.84
C GLU A 89 5.52 13.42 -3.85
N ILE A 90 4.82 12.54 -3.14
CA ILE A 90 3.35 12.51 -3.08
C ILE A 90 2.81 13.23 -1.83
N VAL A 91 3.63 13.41 -0.79
CA VAL A 91 3.22 13.95 0.52
C VAL A 91 3.73 15.37 0.75
N GLU A 92 4.81 15.77 0.10
CA GLU A 92 5.35 17.14 0.08
C GLU A 92 4.85 17.91 -1.15
#